data_AF-A0A8T5R7E6-F1
#
_entry.id   AF-A0A8T5R7E6-F1
#
_cell.length_a   1.000
_cell.length_b   1.000
_cell.length_c   1.000
_cell.angle_alpha   90.00
_cell.angle_beta   90.00
_cell.angle_gamma   90.00
#
_symmetry.space_group_name_H-M   'P 1'
#
loop_
_entity.id
_entity.type
_entity.pdbx_description
1 polymer ?
#
loop_
_entity_poly.entity_id
_entity_poly.type
_entity_poly.pdbx_seq_one_letter_code
_entity_poly.pdbx_strand_id
1 'polypeptide(L)' 'VGRGDFRIARHIAETAAVPLSEVMRPDFQRWLGGFEDVEAHVRRSMALVRGHPYMPKELEVVGLVYDNDSGRITPVEI' A
#
# COMPACT_ATOMS: atom_id res chain seq x y z
N VAL A 1 -3.56 16.25 3.30
CA VAL A 1 -3.01 15.57 4.50
C VAL A 1 -4.17 15.39 5.47
N GLY A 2 -4.66 14.16 5.58
CA GLY A 2 -5.83 13.85 6.42
C GLY A 2 -5.44 13.82 7.89
N ARG A 3 -6.40 14.07 8.80
CA ARG A 3 -6.16 14.04 10.26
C ARG A 3 -5.69 12.66 10.78
N GLY A 4 -5.80 11.59 9.99
CA GLY A 4 -5.30 10.25 10.30
C GLY A 4 -3.79 10.11 10.20
N ASP A 5 -3.18 10.69 9.16
CA ASP A 5 -1.74 10.57 8.84
C ASP A 5 -0.86 11.13 9.96
N PHE A 6 -1.32 12.20 10.61
CA PHE A 6 -0.58 12.89 11.67
C PHE A 6 -0.46 12.08 12.97
N ARG A 7 -1.47 11.26 13.30
CA ARG A 7 -1.43 10.44 14.54
C ARG A 7 -0.40 9.32 14.42
N ILE A 8 -0.34 8.66 13.27
CA ILE A 8 0.63 7.60 12.98
C ILE A 8 2.03 8.18 12.93
N ALA A 9 2.21 9.30 12.22
CA ALA A 9 3.50 9.99 12.13
C ALA A 9 4.07 10.37 13.51
N ARG A 10 3.22 10.89 14.41
CA ARG A 10 3.62 11.21 15.79
C ARG A 10 4.05 9.98 16.57
N HIS A 11 3.28 8.90 16.51
CA HIS A 11 3.60 7.68 17.24
C HIS A 11 4.92 7.05 16.77
N ILE A 12 5.18 7.06 15.46
CA ILE A 12 6.46 6.62 14.88
C ILE A 12 7.61 7.49 15.38
N ALA A 13 7.45 8.82 15.35
CA ALA A 13 8.48 9.75 15.82
C ALA A 13 8.85 9.50 17.30
N GLU A 14 7.85 9.33 18.16
CA GLU A 14 8.02 9.02 19.58
C GLU A 14 8.69 7.66 19.80
N THR A 15 8.24 6.62 19.10
CA THR A 15 8.74 5.24 19.27
C THR A 15 10.15 5.06 18.74
N ALA A 16 10.46 5.66 17.60
CA ALA A 16 11.77 5.58 16.96
C ALA A 16 12.75 6.65 17.45
N ALA A 17 12.33 7.55 18.36
CA ALA A 17 13.11 8.67 18.86
C ALA A 17 13.70 9.56 17.75
N VAL A 18 12.92 9.80 16.68
CA VAL A 18 13.29 10.67 15.55
C VAL A 18 12.40 11.91 15.51
N PRO A 19 12.88 13.06 14.97
CA PRO A 19 12.06 14.26 14.86
C PRO A 19 10.81 14.04 14.01
N LEU A 20 9.67 14.61 14.43
CA LEU A 20 8.42 14.56 13.66
C LEU A 20 8.58 15.12 12.24
N SER A 21 9.45 16.12 12.04
CA SER A 21 9.74 16.69 10.73
C SER A 21 10.35 15.67 9.76
N GLU A 22 11.10 14.69 10.26
CA GLU A 22 11.70 13.62 9.46
C GLU A 22 10.64 12.62 8.99
N VAL A 23 9.71 12.25 9.88
CA VAL A 23 8.56 11.40 9.57
C VAL A 23 7.56 12.11 8.64
N MET A 24 7.46 13.43 8.74
CA MET A 24 6.54 14.23 7.93
C MET A 24 7.09 14.59 6.54
N ARG A 25 8.30 14.13 6.19
CA ARG A 25 8.86 14.35 4.85
C ARG A 25 7.91 13.79 3.78
N PRO A 26 7.71 14.49 2.65
CA PRO A 26 6.76 14.08 1.62
C PRO A 26 6.97 12.65 1.12
N ASP A 27 8.22 12.23 0.94
CA ASP A 27 8.55 10.87 0.48
C ASP A 27 8.15 9.80 1.50
N PHE A 28 8.39 10.07 2.79
CA PHE A 28 8.01 9.15 3.85
C PHE A 28 6.50 9.10 4.03
N GLN A 29 5.82 10.24 3.92
CA GLN A 29 4.36 10.31 3.94
C GLN A 29 3.72 9.61 2.74
N ARG A 30 4.36 9.66 1.57
CA ARG A 30 3.92 8.91 0.40
C ARG A 30 4.08 7.40 0.58
N TRP A 31 5.15 6.96 1.25
CA TRP A 31 5.33 5.56 1.63
C TRP A 31 4.34 5.11 2.72
N LEU A 32 4.10 5.96 3.73
CA LEU A 32 3.16 5.69 4.83
C LEU A 32 1.68 5.81 4.45
N GLY A 33 1.36 6.61 3.42
CA GLY A 33 -0.01 7.04 3.08
C GLY A 33 -0.98 5.93 2.69
N GLY A 34 -0.56 4.66 2.77
CA GLY A 34 -1.37 3.50 2.49
C GLY A 34 -2.01 3.61 1.11
N PHE A 35 -3.25 3.13 1.02
CA PHE A 35 -4.06 3.25 -0.17
C PHE A 35 -5.49 3.57 0.23
N GLU A 36 -6.06 4.59 -0.41
CA GLU A 36 -7.45 5.01 -0.20
C GLU A 36 -8.45 3.96 -0.69
N ASP A 37 -8.05 3.19 -1.70
CA ASP A 37 -8.82 2.08 -2.28
C ASP A 37 -7.90 0.86 -2.45
N VAL A 38 -8.27 -0.21 -1.75
CA VAL A 38 -7.54 -1.49 -1.74
C VAL A 38 -7.52 -2.14 -3.12
N GLU A 39 -8.66 -2.17 -3.82
CA GLU A 39 -8.75 -2.77 -5.15
C GLU A 39 -7.93 -1.97 -6.17
N ALA A 40 -8.00 -0.64 -6.11
CA ALA A 40 -7.17 0.21 -6.95
C ALA A 40 -5.67 -0.02 -6.69
N HIS A 41 -5.28 -0.30 -5.45
CA HIS A 41 -3.91 -0.68 -5.12
C HIS A 41 -3.53 -2.05 -5.69
N VAL A 42 -4.40 -3.05 -5.58
CA VAL A 42 -4.19 -4.37 -6.19
C VAL A 42 -4.03 -4.25 -7.71
N ARG A 43 -4.91 -3.51 -8.41
CA ARG A 43 -4.81 -3.29 -9.86
C ARG A 43 -3.49 -2.62 -10.26
N ARG A 44 -3.02 -1.63 -9.50
CA ARG A 44 -1.71 -1.00 -9.74
C ARG A 44 -0.57 -1.99 -9.60
N SER A 45 -0.59 -2.82 -8.56
CA SER A 45 0.42 -3.86 -8.35
C SER A 45 0.39 -4.91 -9.46
N MET A 46 -0.79 -5.34 -9.91
CA MET A 46 -0.94 -6.25 -11.05
C MET A 46 -0.33 -5.67 -12.33
N ALA A 47 -0.57 -4.38 -12.62
CA ALA A 47 -0.01 -3.71 -13.79
C ALA A 47 1.54 -3.67 -13.74
N LEU A 48 2.11 -3.40 -12.56
CA LEU A 48 3.57 -3.43 -12.37
C LEU A 48 4.16 -4.81 -12.62
N VAL A 49 3.54 -5.87 -12.09
CA VAL A 49 4.01 -7.25 -12.29
C VAL A 49 3.88 -7.66 -13.76
N ARG A 50 2.71 -7.46 -14.38
CA ARG A 50 2.48 -7.77 -15.81
C ARG A 50 3.44 -7.02 -16.75
N GLY A 51 3.71 -5.76 -16.43
CA GLY A 51 4.62 -4.89 -17.19
C GLY A 51 6.10 -5.20 -16.97
N HIS A 52 6.46 -6.03 -15.98
CA HIS A 52 7.85 -6.24 -15.62
C HIS A 52 8.63 -6.98 -16.73
N PRO A 53 9.87 -6.57 -17.06
CA PRO A 53 10.68 -7.18 -18.14
C PRO A 53 10.95 -8.68 -17.94
N TYR A 54 11.04 -9.13 -16.69
CA TYR A 54 11.27 -10.54 -16.34
C TYR A 54 9.98 -11.34 -16.09
N MET A 55 8.80 -10.72 -16.20
CA MET A 55 7.54 -11.44 -16.07
C MET A 55 7.22 -12.15 -17.39
N PRO A 56 7.15 -13.50 -17.42
CA PRO A 56 6.75 -14.25 -18.61
C PRO A 56 5.37 -13.80 -19.10
N LYS A 57 5.19 -13.65 -20.42
CA LYS A 57 3.96 -13.09 -21.00
C LYS A 57 2.84 -14.12 -21.11
N GLU A 58 3.19 -15.39 -21.01
CA GLU A 58 2.28 -16.53 -21.05
C GLU A 58 1.61 -16.78 -19.70
N LEU A 59 2.11 -16.17 -18.62
CA LEU A 59 1.58 -16.31 -17.28
C LEU A 59 0.58 -15.20 -16.95
N GLU A 60 -0.57 -15.59 -16.43
CA GLU A 60 -1.59 -14.66 -15.94
C GLU A 60 -1.21 -14.11 -14.57
N VAL A 61 -1.57 -12.85 -14.34
CA VAL A 61 -1.47 -12.20 -13.02
C VAL A 61 -2.88 -11.95 -12.54
N VAL A 62 -3.23 -12.56 -11.41
CA VAL A 62 -4.56 -12.47 -10.79
C VAL A 62 -4.46 -11.62 -9.52
N GLY A 63 -5.46 -10.77 -9.30
CA GLY A 63 -5.53 -9.89 -8.12
C GLY A 63 -6.60 -10.34 -7.15
N LEU A 64 -6.25 -10.44 -5.87
CA LEU A 64 -7.14 -10.86 -4.79
C LEU A 64 -7.07 -9.87 -3.63
N VAL A 65 -8.20 -9.69 -2.92
CA VAL A 65 -8.27 -9.03 -1.61
C VAL A 65 -8.60 -10.07 -0.55
N TYR A 66 -7.85 -10.05 0.54
CA TYR A 66 -8.11 -10.87 1.72
C TYR A 66 -8.64 -9.99 2.85
N ASP A 67 -9.80 -10.34 3.38
CA ASP A 67 -10.43 -9.70 4.53
C ASP A 67 -9.98 -10.42 5.81
N ASN A 68 -9.19 -9.75 6.66
CA ASN A 68 -8.59 -10.37 7.85
C ASN A 68 -9.60 -10.74 8.94
N ASP A 69 -10.75 -10.07 9.01
CA ASP A 69 -11.76 -10.30 10.06
C ASP A 69 -12.66 -11.48 9.72
N SER A 70 -13.09 -11.56 8.45
CA SER A 70 -14.00 -12.61 7.97
C SER A 70 -13.31 -13.78 7.26
N GLY A 71 -12.04 -13.63 6.88
CA GLY A 71 -11.27 -14.62 6.10
C GLY A 71 -11.70 -14.74 4.63
N ARG A 72 -12.58 -13.85 4.14
CA ARG A 72 -13.08 -13.88 2.76
C ARG A 72 -11.98 -13.48 1.78
N ILE A 73 -11.90 -14.20 0.66
CA ILE A 73 -11.07 -13.84 -0.49
C ILE A 73 -11.99 -13.34 -1.60
N THR A 74 -11.71 -12.14 -2.11
CA THR A 74 -12.48 -11.54 -3.19
C THR A 74 -11.56 -11.27 -4.39
N PRO A 75 -11.88 -11.81 -5.58
CA PRO A 75 -11.13 -11.49 -6.79
C PRO A 75 -11.39 -10.04 -7.22
N VAL A 76 -10.31 -9.32 -7.53
CA VAL A 76 -10.36 -7.96 -8.08
C VAL A 76 -10.42 -7.99 -9.61
N GLU A 77 -9.64 -8.89 -10.19
CA GLU A 77 -9.53 -9.12 -11.63
C GLU A 77 -8.90 -10.51 -11.84
N ILE A 78 -9.48 -11.30 -12.74
CA ILE A 78 -9.02 -12.64 -13.15
C ILE A 78 -8.42 -12.50 -14.55
#